data_AF-A0A964PSB8-F1
#
_entry.id   AF-A0A964PSB8-F1
#
_cell.length_a   1.000
_cell.length_b   1.000
_cell.length_c   1.000
_cell.angle_alpha   90.00
_cell.angle_beta   90.00
_cell.angle_gamma   90.00
#
_symmetry.space_group_name_H-M   'P 1'
#
loop_
_entity.id
_entity.type
_entity.pdbx_description
1 polymer ?
#
loop_
_entity_poly.entity_id
_entity_poly.type
_entity_poly.pdbx_seq_one_letter_code
_entity_poly.pdbx_strand_id
1 'polypeptide(L)'
;MNERQRRFIAEYLRDGNCTQAAIRAGYSARTARQAGSRLLTNVDVRDALDVERAPVLERAKVTLEGHLAMLATIRDEARAAGHYGAAKAAEEARGRVSGFYVERSVVATRDLPTIVIR
;
A
#
# COMPACT_ATOMS: atom_id res chain seq x y z
N MET A 1 -17.97 7.33 -21.98
CA MET A 1 -17.80 5.93 -21.49
C MET A 1 -18.87 4.97 -22.02
N ASN A 2 -18.48 3.88 -22.68
CA ASN A 2 -19.39 2.79 -23.12
C ASN A 2 -19.39 1.57 -22.19
N GLU A 3 -20.31 0.63 -22.41
CA GLU A 3 -20.50 -0.56 -21.56
C GLU A 3 -19.26 -1.46 -21.48
N ARG A 4 -18.53 -1.65 -22.59
CA ARG A 4 -17.31 -2.47 -22.60
C ARG A 4 -16.17 -1.80 -21.85
N GLN A 5 -16.08 -0.48 -21.90
CA GLN A 5 -15.11 0.29 -21.10
C GLN A 5 -15.42 0.19 -19.61
N ARG A 6 -16.69 0.25 -19.20
CA ARG A 6 -17.09 0.03 -17.79
C ARG A 6 -16.70 -1.35 -17.30
N ARG A 7 -16.98 -2.40 -18.09
CA ARG A 7 -16.54 -3.77 -17.75
C ARG A 7 -15.03 -3.88 -17.68
N PHE A 8 -14.30 -3.24 -18.60
CA PHE A 8 -12.84 -3.22 -18.56
C PHE A 8 -12.33 -2.62 -17.25
N ILE A 9 -12.88 -1.49 -16.81
CA ILE A 9 -12.53 -0.84 -15.53
C ILE A 9 -12.76 -1.80 -14.37
N ALA A 10 -13.97 -2.38 -14.26
CA ALA A 10 -14.31 -3.30 -13.18
C ALA A 10 -13.39 -4.54 -13.15
N GLU A 11 -13.05 -5.10 -14.32
CA GLU A 11 -12.16 -6.26 -14.42
C GLU A 11 -10.69 -5.91 -14.19
N TYR A 12 -10.27 -4.68 -14.51
CA TYR A 12 -8.91 -4.20 -14.27
C TYR A 12 -8.67 -3.89 -12.80
N LEU A 13 -9.66 -3.35 -12.09
CA LEU A 13 -9.56 -3.06 -10.66
C LEU A 13 -9.41 -4.32 -9.78
N ARG A 14 -9.74 -5.51 -10.32
CA ARG A 14 -9.59 -6.78 -9.59
C ARG A 14 -8.14 -7.25 -9.45
N ASP A 15 -7.35 -7.15 -10.52
CA ASP A 15 -6.02 -7.76 -10.59
C ASP A 15 -4.94 -6.90 -11.27
N GLY A 16 -5.29 -5.73 -11.81
CA GLY A 16 -4.38 -4.84 -12.52
C GLY A 16 -3.89 -5.39 -13.87
N ASN A 17 -4.47 -6.49 -14.38
CA ASN A 17 -4.04 -7.09 -15.64
C ASN A 17 -4.86 -6.55 -16.82
N CYS A 18 -4.28 -5.60 -17.56
CA CYS A 18 -4.96 -4.93 -18.66
C CYS A 18 -5.35 -5.88 -19.81
N THR A 19 -4.54 -6.91 -20.08
CA THR A 19 -4.84 -7.85 -21.17
C THR A 19 -6.01 -8.75 -20.80
N GLN A 20 -6.00 -9.31 -19.59
CA GLN A 20 -7.09 -10.15 -19.11
C GLN A 20 -8.37 -9.37 -18.87
N ALA A 21 -8.27 -8.14 -18.34
CA ALA A 21 -9.42 -7.24 -18.20
C ALA A 21 -10.07 -6.93 -19.55
N ALA A 22 -9.28 -6.71 -20.60
CA ALA A 22 -9.81 -6.49 -21.96
C ALA A 22 -10.52 -7.74 -22.50
N ILE A 23 -9.97 -8.93 -22.29
CA ILE A 23 -10.62 -10.20 -22.69
C ILE A 23 -11.96 -10.36 -21.97
N ARG A 24 -11.99 -10.22 -20.64
CA ARG A 24 -13.20 -10.33 -19.82
C ARG A 24 -14.25 -9.26 -20.15
N ALA A 25 -13.81 -8.07 -20.56
CA ALA A 25 -14.67 -6.99 -21.04
C ALA A 25 -15.20 -7.20 -22.49
N GLY A 26 -14.88 -8.33 -23.13
CA GLY A 26 -15.37 -8.70 -24.46
C GLY A 26 -14.56 -8.13 -25.62
N TYR A 27 -13.29 -7.76 -25.42
CA TYR A 27 -12.35 -7.46 -26.52
C TYR A 27 -11.77 -8.75 -27.10
N SER A 28 -11.42 -8.71 -28.40
CA SER A 28 -10.83 -9.85 -29.09
C SER A 28 -9.54 -10.27 -28.39
N ALA A 29 -9.44 -11.56 -28.03
CA ALA A 29 -8.24 -12.10 -27.38
C ALA A 29 -6.96 -11.84 -28.19
N ARG A 30 -7.07 -11.85 -29.53
CA ARG A 30 -5.94 -11.58 -30.42
C ARG A 30 -5.37 -10.16 -30.29
N THR A 31 -6.22 -9.18 -29.98
CA THR A 31 -5.83 -7.76 -29.88
C THR A 31 -5.98 -7.20 -28.47
N ALA A 32 -6.30 -8.04 -27.48
CA ALA A 32 -6.61 -7.63 -26.12
C ALA A 32 -5.49 -6.82 -25.45
N ARG A 33 -4.22 -7.17 -25.71
CA ARG A 33 -3.07 -6.40 -25.20
C ARG A 33 -3.06 -4.97 -25.73
N GLN A 34 -3.25 -4.79 -27.03
CA GLN A 34 -3.28 -3.47 -27.68
C GLN A 34 -4.52 -2.68 -27.24
N ALA A 35 -5.68 -3.34 -27.17
CA ALA A 35 -6.93 -2.75 -26.71
C ALA A 35 -6.81 -2.28 -25.25
N GLY A 36 -6.29 -3.12 -24.35
CA GLY A 36 -6.06 -2.78 -22.95
C GLY A 36 -5.12 -1.59 -22.78
N SER A 37 -4.00 -1.57 -23.52
CA SER A 37 -3.08 -0.41 -23.53
C SER A 37 -3.80 0.87 -23.99
N ARG A 38 -4.55 0.81 -25.10
CA ARG A 38 -5.31 1.97 -25.60
C ARG A 38 -6.37 2.45 -24.60
N LEU A 39 -7.02 1.53 -23.89
CA LEU A 39 -8.01 1.85 -22.86
C LEU A 39 -7.37 2.55 -21.66
N LEU A 40 -6.20 2.12 -21.22
CA LEU A 40 -5.48 2.78 -20.13
C LEU A 40 -4.95 4.17 -20.50
N THR A 41 -4.80 4.50 -21.79
CA THR A 41 -4.43 5.84 -22.24
C THR A 41 -5.65 6.74 -22.49
N ASN A 42 -6.87 6.18 -22.53
CA ASN A 42 -8.09 6.95 -22.75
C ASN A 42 -8.43 7.76 -21.49
N VAL A 43 -8.64 9.07 -21.65
CA VAL A 43 -8.87 10.01 -20.54
C VAL A 43 -10.11 9.62 -19.71
N ASP A 44 -11.26 9.39 -20.34
CA ASP A 44 -12.48 8.97 -19.62
C ASP A 44 -12.27 7.70 -18.77
N VAL A 45 -11.54 6.72 -19.32
CA VAL A 45 -11.24 5.46 -18.62
C VAL A 45 -10.28 5.68 -17.45
N ARG A 46 -9.27 6.53 -17.62
CA ARG A 46 -8.33 6.89 -16.55
C ARG A 46 -9.03 7.63 -15.42
N ASP A 47 -9.82 8.64 -15.75
CA ASP A 47 -10.53 9.44 -14.75
C ASP A 47 -11.49 8.57 -13.93
N ALA A 48 -12.22 7.66 -14.59
CA ALA A 48 -13.07 6.70 -13.89
C ALA A 48 -12.28 5.72 -13.02
N LEU A 49 -11.12 5.24 -13.49
CA LEU A 49 -10.23 4.40 -12.67
C LEU A 49 -9.74 5.15 -11.43
N ASP A 50 -9.37 6.41 -11.57
CA ASP A 50 -8.85 7.21 -10.46
C ASP A 50 -9.95 7.47 -9.41
N VAL A 51 -11.18 7.76 -9.84
CA VAL A 51 -12.35 7.89 -8.95
C VAL A 51 -12.60 6.58 -8.17
N GLU A 52 -12.60 5.43 -8.85
CA GLU A 52 -12.86 4.13 -8.22
C GLU A 52 -11.69 3.67 -7.33
N ARG A 53 -10.45 4.09 -7.63
CA ARG A 53 -9.26 3.78 -6.81
C ARG A 53 -9.17 4.64 -5.57
N ALA A 54 -9.65 5.89 -5.61
CA ALA A 54 -9.59 6.82 -4.48
C ALA A 54 -10.03 6.20 -3.14
N PRO A 55 -11.21 5.54 -3.00
CA PRO A 55 -11.62 4.96 -1.72
C PRO A 55 -10.77 3.76 -1.29
N VAL A 56 -10.14 3.04 -2.23
CA VAL A 56 -9.21 1.95 -1.90
C VAL A 56 -7.89 2.53 -1.40
N LEU A 57 -7.38 3.57 -2.08
CA LEU A 57 -6.15 4.26 -1.70
C LEU A 57 -6.29 4.96 -0.37
N GLU A 58 -7.41 5.62 -0.09
CA GLU A 58 -7.67 6.25 1.20
C GLU A 58 -7.75 5.21 2.34
N ARG A 59 -8.36 4.05 2.11
CA ARG A 59 -8.35 2.95 3.11
C ARG A 59 -6.98 2.31 3.29
N ALA A 60 -6.19 2.21 2.22
CA ALA A 60 -4.85 1.64 2.26
C ALA A 60 -3.79 2.64 2.75
N LYS A 61 -4.14 3.92 2.86
CA LYS A 61 -3.24 4.98 3.31
C LYS A 61 -2.84 4.73 4.76
N VAL A 62 -1.57 4.37 4.95
CA VAL A 62 -0.98 4.29 6.28
C VAL A 62 -0.46 5.67 6.65
N THR A 63 -1.12 6.34 7.58
CA THR A 63 -0.61 7.56 8.19
C THR A 63 0.21 7.22 9.43
N LEU A 64 1.15 8.09 9.81
CA LEU A 64 1.91 7.92 11.05
C LEU A 64 0.96 7.80 12.26
N GLU A 65 0.00 8.71 12.36
CA GLU A 65 -1.03 8.70 13.41
C GLU A 65 -1.82 7.39 13.42
N GLY A 66 -2.32 6.94 12.25
CA GLY A 66 -3.09 5.69 12.14
C GLY A 66 -2.26 4.46 12.50
N HIS A 67 -0.98 4.43 12.11
CA HIS A 67 -0.08 3.33 12.46
C HIS A 67 0.19 3.28 13.97
N LEU A 68 0.47 4.42 14.59
CA LEU A 68 0.67 4.52 16.04
C LEU A 68 -0.61 4.12 16.81
N ALA A 69 -1.78 4.56 16.34
CA ALA A 69 -3.07 4.18 16.92
C ALA A 69 -3.34 2.67 16.81
N MET A 70 -3.08 2.07 15.65
CA MET A 70 -3.25 0.63 15.45
C MET A 70 -2.33 -0.19 16.36
N LEU A 71 -1.06 0.22 16.52
CA LEU A 71 -0.13 -0.43 17.45
C LEU A 71 -0.57 -0.29 18.92
N ALA A 72 -1.19 0.84 19.30
CA ALA A 72 -1.77 1.01 20.63
C ALA A 72 -2.96 0.06 20.86
N THR A 73 -3.86 -0.08 19.89
CA THR A 73 -4.97 -1.03 19.95
C THR A 73 -4.48 -2.47 20.08
N ILE A 74 -3.52 -2.90 19.24
CA ILE A 74 -2.94 -4.25 19.31
C ILE A 74 -2.32 -4.50 20.69
N ARG A 75 -1.59 -3.52 21.23
CA ARG A 75 -1.03 -3.62 22.58
C ARG A 75 -2.12 -3.84 23.63
N ASP A 76 -3.18 -3.04 23.60
CA ASP A 76 -4.22 -3.06 24.62
C ASP A 76 -5.04 -4.36 24.55
N GLU A 77 -5.38 -4.82 23.35
CA GLU A 77 -6.05 -6.12 23.14
C GLU A 77 -5.15 -7.29 23.57
N ALA A 78 -3.87 -7.29 23.17
CA ALA A 78 -2.93 -8.33 23.57
C ALA A 78 -2.74 -8.35 25.11
N ARG A 79 -2.68 -7.19 25.76
CA ARG A 79 -2.59 -7.08 27.21
C ARG A 79 -3.86 -7.61 27.88
N ALA A 80 -5.04 -7.25 27.39
CA ALA A 80 -6.32 -7.72 27.92
C ALA A 80 -6.46 -9.25 27.81
N ALA A 81 -5.93 -9.84 26.73
CA ALA A 81 -5.84 -11.29 26.56
C ALA A 81 -4.72 -11.97 27.38
N GLY A 82 -3.93 -11.22 28.15
CA GLY A 82 -2.80 -11.74 28.93
C GLY A 82 -1.54 -12.05 28.11
N HIS A 83 -1.52 -11.70 26.82
CA HIS A 83 -0.36 -11.85 25.93
C HIS A 83 0.64 -10.70 26.09
N TYR A 84 1.24 -10.58 27.28
CA TYR A 84 2.15 -9.49 27.62
C TYR A 84 3.38 -9.37 26.70
N GLY A 85 3.88 -10.49 26.16
CA GLY A 85 4.97 -10.48 25.19
C GLY A 85 4.59 -9.76 23.89
N ALA A 86 3.40 -10.03 23.35
CA ALA A 86 2.88 -9.36 22.16
C ALA A 86 2.57 -7.88 22.45
N ALA A 87 2.02 -7.57 23.62
CA ALA A 87 1.77 -6.20 24.05
C ALA A 87 3.07 -5.37 24.12
N LYS A 88 4.13 -5.92 24.73
CA LYS A 88 5.45 -5.29 24.79
C LYS A 88 6.02 -5.05 23.39
N ALA A 89 5.93 -6.05 22.51
CA ALA A 89 6.44 -5.92 21.14
C ALA A 89 5.73 -4.81 20.35
N ALA A 90 4.41 -4.69 20.50
CA ALA A 90 3.63 -3.61 19.87
C ALA A 90 4.01 -2.22 20.42
N GLU A 91 4.25 -2.09 21.73
CA GLU A 91 4.72 -0.85 22.36
C GLU A 91 6.12 -0.45 21.86
N GLU A 92 7.05 -1.39 21.79
CA GLU A 92 8.41 -1.14 21.27
C GLU A 92 8.38 -0.72 19.80
N ALA A 93 7.56 -1.37 18.97
CA ALA A 93 7.35 -0.97 17.59
C ALA A 93 6.79 0.46 17.50
N ARG A 94 5.85 0.82 18.37
CA ARG A 94 5.25 2.16 18.38
C ARG A 94 6.30 3.21 18.71
N GLY A 95 7.13 2.96 19.72
CA GLY A 95 8.21 3.85 20.08
C GLY A 95 9.25 3.99 18.95
N ARG A 96 9.60 2.89 18.26
CA ARG A 96 10.51 2.94 17.09
C ARG A 96 9.97 3.84 15.99
N VAL A 97 8.69 3.67 15.63
CA VAL A 97 8.05 4.46 14.57
C VAL A 97 7.88 5.93 14.96
N SER A 98 7.64 6.23 16.24
CA SER A 98 7.59 7.60 16.73
C SER A 98 8.96 8.30 16.85
N GLY A 99 10.06 7.58 16.59
CA GLY A 99 11.42 8.13 16.67
C GLY A 99 12.02 8.21 18.08
N PHE A 100 11.40 7.59 19.09
CA PHE A 100 11.98 7.53 20.45
C PHE A 100 13.22 6.63 20.54
N TYR A 101 13.38 5.71 19.59
CA TYR A 101 14.57 4.85 19.53
C TYR A 101 15.58 5.49 18.57
N VAL A 102 16.73 5.88 19.12
CA VAL A 102 17.88 6.23 18.30
C VAL A 102 18.50 4.91 17.83
N GLU A 103 18.35 4.60 16.55
CA GLU A 103 19.04 3.47 15.94
C GLU A 103 20.54 3.79 15.91
N ARG A 104 21.32 3.16 16.79
CA ARG A 104 22.77 3.34 16.81
C ARG A 104 23.37 2.42 15.75
N SER A 105 23.44 2.90 14.51
CA SER A 105 24.22 2.22 13.47
C SER A 105 25.72 2.48 13.74
N VAL A 106 26.39 1.50 14.33
CA VAL A 106 27.86 1.53 14.38
C VAL A 106 28.34 1.11 12.99
N VAL A 107 28.66 2.08 12.15
CA VAL A 107 29.43 1.80 10.94
C VAL A 107 30.83 1.42 11.40
N ALA A 108 31.13 0.13 11.39
CA ALA A 108 32.50 -0.35 11.54
C ALA A 108 33.28 -0.02 10.26
N THR A 109 33.61 1.24 10.05
CA THR A 109 34.73 1.59 9.18
C THR A 109 35.98 1.03 9.83
N ARG A 110 36.83 0.38 9.04
CA ARG A 110 38.08 -0.24 9.49
C ARG A 110 39.15 0.79 9.94
N ASP A 111 38.77 2.06 10.01
CA ASP A 111 39.60 3.18 10.40
C ASP A 111 38.91 3.96 11.54
N LEU A 112 39.76 4.34 12.50
CA LEU A 112 39.52 4.87 13.85
C LEU A 112 38.32 5.82 14.04
N PRO A 113 37.73 5.86 15.26
CA PRO A 113 36.50 6.60 15.52
C PRO A 113 36.74 8.11 15.41
N THR A 114 36.12 8.75 14.42
CA THR A 114 35.91 10.20 14.43
C THR A 114 34.54 10.48 15.02
N ILE A 115 34.50 11.10 16.20
CA ILE A 115 33.26 11.57 16.83
C ILE A 115 32.79 12.80 16.05
N VAL A 116 31.69 12.67 15.32
CA VAL A 116 30.97 13.83 14.76
C VAL A 116 29.76 14.09 15.65
N ILE A 117 29.82 15.18 16.40
CA ILE A 117 28.67 15.73 17.12
C ILE A 117 27.85 16.52 16.09
N ARG A 118 26.58 16.16 15.91
CA ARG A 118 25.55 17.01 15.30
C ARG A 118 24.61 17.51 16.37
#